data_AF-A0A7C0ZRC9-F1
#
_entry.id   AF-A0A7C0ZRC9-F1
#
_cell.length_a   1.000
_cell.length_b   1.000
_cell.length_c   1.000
_cell.angle_alpha   90.00
_cell.angle_beta   90.00
_cell.angle_gamma   90.00
#
_symmetry.space_group_name_H-M   'P 1'
#
loop_
_entity.id
_entity.type
_entity.pdbx_description
1 polymer ?
#
loop_
_entity_poly.entity_id
_entity_poly.type
_entity_poly.pdbx_seq_one_letter_code
_entity_poly.pdbx_strand_id
1 'polypeptide(L)'
;MALAVSLMIASSGCIHEDGVVGDQSSTYPADLANLTDLQNEIIEHLKEITASQNRAISAYNDREYAECQEECERMGLQNEEYASSVESFAGLVADARLTESDQEYYEAQIEILRAVRRNIGKSASDLYLACGYAFEGDYESERYHIQNVTAYLGAFYDNIDRFNKNIDTRNEGTGNFVSPAPDPPDLPDLRNMTATATATTTTSDEIDLADIPDPYYLEKPRFQNTRDEVKRLLGKGFITPYSCSVFDCSEMAAYIEWKLECHNITAYIATRNNWQGGYGHAWVIVPLRGGSKLAIEPTISAAEGSVGAEMITTDPKYFTHDHLFEDIYEASEFFGVEEWDWWNKLEIG
;
A
#
# COMPACT_ATOMS: atom_id res chain seq x y z
N MET A 1 -24.42 0.62 7.39
CA MET A 1 -23.11 1.24 7.65
C MET A 1 -22.18 0.48 6.73
N ALA A 2 -21.83 1.05 5.58
CA ALA A 2 -21.09 0.36 4.54
C ALA A 2 -19.59 0.43 4.87
N LEU A 3 -18.89 -0.71 4.76
CA LEU A 3 -17.44 -0.81 4.96
C LEU A 3 -16.74 -0.14 3.78
N ALA A 4 -15.88 0.84 4.06
CA ALA A 4 -14.95 1.33 3.05
C ALA A 4 -13.85 0.28 2.86
N VAL A 5 -13.44 0.01 1.62
CA VAL A 5 -12.20 -0.74 1.38
C VAL A 5 -11.05 0.19 1.72
N SER A 6 -10.60 0.08 2.96
CA SER A 6 -9.41 0.75 3.49
C SER A 6 -8.17 0.07 2.92
N LEU A 7 -7.82 0.40 1.68
CA LEU A 7 -6.64 -0.15 1.03
C LEU A 7 -5.38 0.58 1.48
N MET A 8 -4.54 -0.11 2.26
CA MET A 8 -3.14 0.29 2.38
C MET A 8 -2.39 -0.08 1.10
N ILE A 9 -2.27 0.87 0.16
CA ILE A 9 -1.16 0.80 -0.80
C ILE A 9 0.07 1.28 -0.07
N ALA A 10 0.88 0.34 0.40
CA ALA A 10 2.29 0.62 0.55
C ALA A 10 2.78 1.13 -0.80
N SER A 11 3.18 2.40 -0.86
CA SER A 11 3.81 3.01 -2.03
C SER A 11 5.21 2.42 -2.33
N SER A 12 5.47 1.17 -1.93
CA SER A 12 6.73 0.47 -2.10
C SER A 12 6.88 -0.20 -3.48
N GLY A 13 5.79 -0.41 -4.23
CA GLY A 13 5.84 -1.07 -5.53
C GLY A 13 6.27 -0.20 -6.72
N CYS A 14 7.08 0.84 -6.57
CA CYS A 14 7.67 1.49 -7.76
C CYS A 14 8.63 0.52 -8.44
N ILE A 15 8.17 -0.15 -9.50
CA ILE A 15 9.02 -0.95 -10.37
C ILE A 15 10.18 -0.05 -10.82
N HIS A 16 11.41 -0.44 -10.46
CA HIS A 16 12.59 0.34 -10.80
C HIS A 16 12.82 0.30 -12.32
N GLU A 17 12.67 1.45 -12.99
CA GLU A 17 12.95 1.59 -14.43
C GLU A 17 14.47 1.68 -14.72
N ASP A 18 15.29 2.00 -13.71
CA ASP A 18 16.71 2.36 -13.87
C ASP A 18 17.69 1.17 -14.00
N GLY A 19 17.18 0.00 -14.40
CA GLY A 19 17.87 -1.28 -14.21
C GLY A 19 18.78 -1.80 -15.32
N VAL A 20 19.01 -1.14 -16.47
CA VAL A 20 19.95 -1.66 -17.51
C VAL A 20 20.57 -0.56 -18.37
N VAL A 21 21.39 0.33 -17.79
CA VAL A 21 22.25 1.22 -18.61
C VAL A 21 23.71 1.13 -18.15
N GLY A 22 24.29 -0.04 -18.33
CA GLY A 22 25.74 -0.20 -18.40
C GLY A 22 26.19 -0.02 -19.84
N ASP A 23 26.72 1.15 -20.19
CA ASP A 23 27.37 1.44 -21.47
C ASP A 23 28.64 0.59 -21.61
N GLN A 24 28.48 -0.68 -22.00
CA GLN A 24 29.56 -1.54 -22.42
C GLN A 24 29.22 -2.15 -23.78
N SER A 25 29.84 -1.56 -24.80
CA SER A 25 29.97 -2.00 -26.19
C SER A 25 30.64 -3.39 -26.31
N SER A 26 30.02 -4.42 -25.73
CA SER A 26 30.34 -5.82 -25.97
C SER A 26 29.10 -6.50 -26.54
N THR A 27 29.30 -7.35 -27.53
CA THR A 27 28.27 -8.07 -28.29
C THR A 27 27.40 -8.89 -27.34
N TYR A 28 26.33 -8.29 -26.81
CA TYR A 28 25.36 -9.02 -26.01
C TYR A 28 24.75 -10.13 -26.88
N PRO A 29 24.62 -11.37 -26.37
CA PRO A 29 23.90 -12.42 -27.06
C PRO A 29 22.49 -11.91 -27.38
N ALA A 30 22.00 -12.14 -28.61
CA ALA A 30 20.67 -11.71 -29.04
C ALA A 30 19.55 -12.15 -28.08
N ASP A 31 19.76 -13.28 -27.39
CA ASP A 31 18.86 -13.84 -26.39
C ASP A 31 18.61 -12.88 -25.21
N LEU A 32 19.62 -12.13 -24.75
CA LEU A 32 19.47 -11.24 -23.59
C LEU A 32 18.70 -9.95 -23.92
N ALA A 33 18.83 -9.46 -25.16
CA ALA A 33 18.04 -8.32 -25.64
C ALA A 33 16.55 -8.67 -25.64
N ASN A 34 16.20 -9.85 -26.17
CA ASN A 34 14.81 -10.33 -26.20
C ASN A 34 14.23 -10.51 -24.78
N LEU A 35 15.04 -10.99 -23.82
CA LEU A 35 14.61 -11.11 -22.42
C LEU A 35 14.34 -9.74 -21.79
N THR A 36 15.16 -8.74 -22.09
CA THR A 36 14.99 -7.37 -21.57
C THR A 36 13.73 -6.73 -22.13
N ASP A 37 13.49 -6.85 -23.45
CA ASP A 37 12.31 -6.30 -24.10
C ASP A 37 11.01 -6.89 -23.52
N LEU A 38 10.99 -8.22 -23.30
CA LEU A 38 9.82 -8.89 -22.76
C LEU A 38 9.62 -8.61 -21.26
N GLN A 39 10.71 -8.43 -20.51
CA GLN A 39 10.61 -7.96 -19.12
C GLN A 39 10.00 -6.55 -19.06
N ASN A 40 10.36 -5.66 -19.98
CA ASN A 40 9.75 -4.33 -20.06
C ASN A 40 8.27 -4.40 -20.42
N GLU A 41 7.88 -5.28 -21.34
CA GLU A 41 6.47 -5.53 -21.68
C GLU A 41 5.65 -5.98 -20.45
N ILE A 42 6.20 -6.92 -19.67
CA ILE A 42 5.59 -7.39 -18.41
C ILE A 42 5.41 -6.23 -17.42
N ILE A 43 6.41 -5.36 -17.29
CA ILE A 43 6.35 -4.18 -16.42
C ILE A 43 5.26 -3.20 -16.86
N GLU A 44 5.12 -2.95 -18.17
CA GLU A 44 4.05 -2.09 -18.69
C GLU A 44 2.66 -2.67 -18.38
N HIS A 45 2.46 -3.97 -18.56
CA HIS A 45 1.22 -4.62 -18.16
C HIS A 45 0.92 -4.47 -16.66
N LEU A 46 1.93 -4.59 -15.79
CA LEU A 46 1.75 -4.40 -14.34
C LEU A 46 1.32 -2.97 -14.00
N LYS A 47 1.86 -1.95 -14.69
CA LYS A 47 1.45 -0.55 -14.51
C LYS A 47 -0.02 -0.36 -14.88
N GLU A 48 -0.44 -0.93 -16.00
CA GLU A 48 -1.84 -0.84 -16.45
C GLU A 48 -2.81 -1.54 -15.50
N ILE A 49 -2.46 -2.75 -15.05
CA ILE A 49 -3.25 -3.51 -14.07
C ILE A 49 -3.36 -2.74 -12.75
N THR A 50 -2.25 -2.21 -12.24
CA THR A 50 -2.25 -1.40 -11.01
C THR A 50 -3.16 -0.18 -11.15
N ALA A 51 -3.16 0.47 -12.32
CA ALA A 51 -4.04 1.60 -12.58
C ALA A 51 -5.54 1.20 -12.64
N SER A 52 -5.88 0.06 -13.26
CA SER A 52 -7.25 -0.47 -13.28
C SER A 52 -7.71 -0.90 -11.89
N GLN A 53 -6.84 -1.54 -11.12
CA GLN A 53 -7.12 -1.92 -9.75
C GLN A 53 -7.47 -0.71 -8.87
N ASN A 54 -6.68 0.36 -8.98
CA ASN A 54 -6.95 1.60 -8.25
C ASN A 54 -8.30 2.21 -8.64
N ARG A 55 -8.64 2.23 -9.94
CA ARG A 55 -9.95 2.71 -10.40
C ARG A 55 -11.10 1.85 -9.89
N ALA A 56 -10.98 0.52 -9.92
CA ALA A 56 -12.00 -0.39 -9.40
C ALA A 56 -12.28 -0.13 -7.91
N ILE A 57 -11.22 0.07 -7.13
CA ILE A 57 -11.30 0.30 -5.69
C ILE A 57 -11.88 1.69 -5.38
N SER A 58 -11.47 2.72 -6.12
CA SER A 58 -12.10 4.05 -6.04
C SER A 58 -13.60 3.96 -6.33
N ALA A 59 -13.99 3.32 -7.44
CA ALA A 59 -15.39 3.17 -7.81
C ALA A 59 -16.20 2.40 -6.76
N TYR A 60 -15.64 1.34 -6.16
CA TYR A 60 -16.29 0.65 -5.04
C TYR A 60 -16.52 1.57 -3.84
N ASN A 61 -15.49 2.33 -3.44
CA ASN A 61 -15.56 3.26 -2.30
C ASN A 61 -16.57 4.40 -2.54
N ASP A 62 -16.67 4.87 -3.77
CA ASP A 62 -17.65 5.89 -4.20
C ASP A 62 -19.06 5.32 -4.40
N ARG A 63 -19.25 4.01 -4.19
CA ARG A 63 -20.50 3.25 -4.37
C ARG A 63 -20.99 3.21 -5.81
N GLU A 64 -20.06 3.36 -6.75
CA GLU A 64 -20.28 3.22 -8.19
C GLU A 64 -20.07 1.75 -8.58
N TYR A 65 -20.88 0.85 -8.01
CA TYR A 65 -20.65 -0.60 -8.10
C TYR A 65 -20.66 -1.16 -9.53
N ALA A 66 -21.41 -0.55 -10.45
CA ALA A 66 -21.40 -0.93 -11.86
C ALA A 66 -20.05 -0.58 -12.53
N GLU A 67 -19.50 0.58 -12.22
CA GLU A 67 -18.18 1.00 -12.71
C GLU A 67 -17.06 0.15 -12.08
N CYS A 68 -17.15 -0.15 -10.78
CA CYS A 68 -16.28 -1.14 -10.12
C CYS A 68 -16.24 -2.46 -10.90
N GLN A 69 -17.41 -3.00 -11.27
CA GLN A 69 -17.50 -4.29 -11.96
C GLN A 69 -16.90 -4.23 -13.36
N GLU A 70 -17.15 -3.16 -14.12
CA GLU A 70 -16.53 -2.95 -15.44
C GLU A 70 -15.00 -2.87 -15.33
N GLU A 71 -14.48 -2.17 -14.32
CA GLU A 71 -13.05 -2.09 -14.03
C GLU A 71 -12.45 -3.46 -13.65
N CYS A 72 -13.17 -4.27 -12.86
CA CYS A 72 -12.74 -5.63 -12.51
C CYS A 72 -12.71 -6.56 -13.73
N GLU A 73 -13.70 -6.48 -14.62
CA GLU A 73 -13.72 -7.24 -15.88
C GLU A 73 -12.54 -6.85 -16.79
N ARG A 74 -12.29 -5.53 -16.92
CA ARG A 74 -11.15 -5.03 -17.68
C ARG A 74 -9.82 -5.48 -17.10
N MET A 75 -9.67 -5.44 -15.77
CA MET A 75 -8.50 -5.96 -15.07
C MET A 75 -8.32 -7.47 -15.31
N GLY A 76 -9.42 -8.23 -15.41
CA GLY A 76 -9.40 -9.64 -15.81
C GLY A 76 -8.76 -9.84 -17.18
N LEU A 77 -9.17 -9.06 -18.19
CA LEU A 77 -8.60 -9.12 -19.54
C LEU A 77 -7.11 -8.74 -19.56
N GLN A 78 -6.74 -7.66 -18.86
CA GLN A 78 -5.33 -7.23 -18.75
C GLN A 78 -4.47 -8.29 -18.07
N ASN A 79 -5.01 -9.01 -17.08
CA ASN A 79 -4.30 -10.10 -16.40
C ASN A 79 -4.10 -11.33 -17.30
N GLU A 80 -4.97 -11.56 -18.28
CA GLU A 80 -4.76 -12.60 -19.31
C GLU A 80 -3.64 -12.24 -20.27
N GLU A 81 -3.55 -10.98 -20.70
CA GLU A 81 -2.45 -10.47 -21.52
C GLU A 81 -1.12 -10.57 -20.78
N TYR A 82 -1.08 -10.05 -19.55
CA TYR A 82 0.06 -10.19 -18.64
C TYR A 82 0.50 -11.66 -18.48
N ALA A 83 -0.46 -12.58 -18.29
CA ALA A 83 -0.16 -14.00 -18.17
C ALA A 83 0.50 -14.57 -19.43
N SER A 84 0.05 -14.15 -20.61
CA SER A 84 0.66 -14.56 -21.88
C SER A 84 2.12 -14.10 -21.95
N SER A 85 2.39 -12.83 -21.63
CA SER A 85 3.76 -12.29 -21.65
C SER A 85 4.68 -12.97 -20.64
N VAL A 86 4.17 -13.30 -19.43
CA VAL A 86 4.93 -14.06 -18.41
C VAL A 86 5.30 -15.46 -18.90
N GLU A 87 4.40 -16.18 -19.58
CA GLU A 87 4.71 -17.52 -20.08
C GLU A 87 5.62 -17.48 -21.32
N SER A 88 5.48 -16.46 -22.18
CA SER A 88 6.46 -16.21 -23.25
C SER A 88 7.85 -15.94 -22.68
N PHE A 89 7.94 -15.20 -21.58
CA PHE A 89 9.19 -14.90 -20.89
C PHE A 89 9.82 -16.14 -20.29
N ALA A 90 9.01 -16.97 -19.61
CA ALA A 90 9.47 -18.24 -19.10
C ALA A 90 9.99 -19.18 -20.20
N GLY A 91 9.34 -19.19 -21.37
CA GLY A 91 9.81 -19.94 -22.54
C GLY A 91 11.16 -19.46 -23.05
N LEU A 92 11.35 -18.14 -23.20
CA LEU A 92 12.63 -17.58 -23.62
C LEU A 92 13.76 -17.84 -22.62
N VAL A 93 13.47 -17.76 -21.32
CA VAL A 93 14.45 -18.09 -20.26
C VAL A 93 14.88 -19.55 -20.36
N ALA A 94 13.94 -20.48 -20.59
CA ALA A 94 14.24 -21.90 -20.72
C ALA A 94 15.10 -22.25 -21.95
N ASP A 95 14.94 -21.51 -23.05
CA ASP A 95 15.69 -21.72 -24.29
C ASP A 95 17.04 -20.97 -24.31
N ALA A 96 17.21 -19.95 -23.46
CA ALA A 96 18.40 -19.12 -23.42
C ALA A 96 19.60 -19.85 -22.81
N ARG A 97 20.80 -19.55 -23.32
CA ARG A 97 22.06 -20.06 -22.76
C ARG A 97 22.54 -19.15 -21.64
N LEU A 98 21.93 -19.29 -20.47
CA LEU A 98 22.23 -18.49 -19.28
C LEU A 98 23.37 -19.08 -18.46
N THR A 99 24.02 -18.23 -17.67
CA THR A 99 24.88 -18.69 -16.57
C THR A 99 24.01 -19.32 -15.46
N GLU A 100 24.59 -20.16 -14.60
CA GLU A 100 23.85 -20.75 -13.48
C GLU A 100 23.21 -19.67 -12.59
N SER A 101 23.94 -18.60 -12.29
CA SER A 101 23.42 -17.47 -11.50
C SER A 101 22.32 -16.69 -12.21
N ASP A 102 22.43 -16.47 -13.53
CA ASP A 102 21.35 -15.81 -14.29
C ASP A 102 20.11 -16.71 -14.37
N GLN A 103 20.29 -18.02 -14.51
CA GLN A 103 19.20 -18.99 -14.52
C GLN A 103 18.43 -18.94 -13.20
N GLU A 104 19.12 -19.02 -12.06
CA GLU A 104 18.52 -18.91 -10.71
C GLU A 104 17.75 -17.59 -10.54
N TYR A 105 18.31 -16.47 -11.01
CA TYR A 105 17.65 -15.17 -10.97
C TYR A 105 16.33 -15.18 -11.74
N TYR A 106 16.36 -15.60 -13.01
CA TYR A 106 15.18 -15.55 -13.86
C TYR A 106 14.10 -16.55 -13.42
N GLU A 107 14.49 -17.72 -12.92
CA GLU A 107 13.56 -18.68 -12.31
C GLU A 107 12.85 -18.08 -11.11
N ALA A 108 13.59 -17.43 -10.18
CA ALA A 108 12.99 -16.74 -9.05
C ALA A 108 12.04 -15.61 -9.48
N GLN A 109 12.38 -14.85 -10.52
CA GLN A 109 11.50 -13.81 -11.05
C GLN A 109 10.20 -14.39 -11.66
N ILE A 110 10.29 -15.47 -12.42
CA ILE A 110 9.13 -16.12 -13.04
C ILE A 110 8.15 -16.62 -11.96
N GLU A 111 8.65 -17.18 -10.86
CA GLU A 111 7.81 -17.62 -9.75
C GLU A 111 7.03 -16.45 -9.12
N ILE A 112 7.69 -15.31 -8.92
CA ILE A 112 7.08 -14.09 -8.37
C ILE A 112 6.03 -13.54 -9.35
N LEU A 113 6.35 -13.44 -10.64
CA LEU A 113 5.43 -12.93 -11.66
C LEU A 113 4.16 -13.80 -11.79
N ARG A 114 4.30 -15.12 -11.64
CA ARG A 114 3.16 -16.04 -11.57
C ARG A 114 2.33 -15.88 -10.30
N ALA A 115 2.95 -15.57 -9.16
CA ALA A 115 2.23 -15.25 -7.93
C ALA A 115 1.43 -13.95 -8.06
N VAL A 116 2.06 -12.91 -8.62
CA VAL A 116 1.41 -11.63 -8.97
C VAL A 116 0.15 -11.87 -9.81
N ARG A 117 0.24 -12.67 -10.89
CA ARG A 117 -0.91 -13.04 -11.73
C ARG A 117 -2.08 -13.62 -10.91
N ARG A 118 -1.78 -14.57 -10.01
CA ARG A 118 -2.81 -15.23 -9.18
C ARG A 118 -3.47 -14.21 -8.25
N ASN A 119 -2.68 -13.36 -7.60
CA ASN A 119 -3.17 -12.36 -6.66
C ASN A 119 -4.05 -11.29 -7.34
N ILE A 120 -3.68 -10.84 -8.54
CA ILE A 120 -4.51 -9.94 -9.37
C ILE A 120 -5.85 -10.61 -9.69
N GLY A 121 -5.82 -11.86 -10.18
CA GLY A 121 -7.04 -12.57 -10.57
C GLY A 121 -7.99 -12.80 -9.39
N LYS A 122 -7.45 -13.14 -8.22
CA LYS A 122 -8.21 -13.35 -6.99
C LYS A 122 -8.80 -12.04 -6.47
N SER A 123 -7.99 -11.00 -6.29
CA SER A 123 -8.48 -9.70 -5.83
C SER A 123 -9.51 -9.08 -6.79
N ALA A 124 -9.33 -9.20 -8.10
CA ALA A 124 -10.33 -8.77 -9.09
C ALA A 124 -11.67 -9.51 -8.92
N SER A 125 -11.60 -10.84 -8.79
CA SER A 125 -12.80 -11.67 -8.66
C SER A 125 -13.54 -11.41 -7.35
N ASP A 126 -12.83 -11.27 -6.23
CA ASP A 126 -13.45 -10.99 -4.93
C ASP A 126 -14.05 -9.57 -4.91
N LEU A 127 -13.37 -8.58 -5.49
CA LEU A 127 -13.90 -7.21 -5.57
C LEU A 127 -15.17 -7.15 -6.43
N TYR A 128 -15.19 -7.85 -7.56
CA TYR A 128 -16.38 -7.97 -8.40
C TYR A 128 -17.58 -8.54 -7.62
N LEU A 129 -17.35 -9.59 -6.82
CA LEU A 129 -18.39 -10.21 -5.99
C LEU A 129 -18.84 -9.27 -4.87
N ALA A 130 -17.90 -8.58 -4.21
CA ALA A 130 -18.22 -7.58 -3.18
C ALA A 130 -19.12 -6.47 -3.74
N CYS A 131 -18.82 -5.95 -4.95
CA CYS A 131 -19.66 -4.96 -5.63
C CYS A 131 -21.09 -5.48 -5.86
N GLY A 132 -21.24 -6.77 -6.22
CA GLY A 132 -22.55 -7.42 -6.35
C GLY A 132 -23.32 -7.53 -5.02
N TYR A 133 -22.67 -8.01 -3.96
CA TYR A 133 -23.29 -8.16 -2.64
C TYR A 133 -23.64 -6.82 -2.00
N ALA A 134 -22.79 -5.80 -2.16
CA ALA A 134 -23.04 -4.44 -1.72
C ALA A 134 -24.30 -3.86 -2.37
N PHE A 135 -24.47 -4.07 -3.69
CA PHE A 135 -25.65 -3.66 -4.43
C PHE A 135 -26.93 -4.37 -3.96
N GLU A 136 -26.85 -5.65 -3.59
CA GLU A 136 -27.96 -6.44 -3.05
C GLU A 136 -28.26 -6.15 -1.57
N GLY A 137 -27.35 -5.47 -0.87
CA GLY A 137 -27.43 -5.20 0.58
C GLY A 137 -27.05 -6.39 1.47
N ASP A 138 -26.32 -7.38 0.93
CA ASP A 138 -25.76 -8.50 1.69
C ASP A 138 -24.38 -8.14 2.28
N TYR A 139 -24.41 -7.36 3.36
CA TYR A 139 -23.21 -6.80 4.01
C TYR A 139 -22.26 -7.87 4.59
N GLU A 140 -22.74 -9.07 4.91
CA GLU A 140 -21.89 -10.14 5.46
C GLU A 140 -21.06 -10.80 4.34
N SER A 141 -21.70 -11.10 3.20
CA SER A 141 -20.98 -11.60 2.03
C SER A 141 -20.04 -10.53 1.44
N GLU A 142 -20.48 -9.26 1.39
CA GLU A 142 -19.63 -8.12 1.02
C GLU A 142 -18.36 -8.06 1.88
N ARG A 143 -18.50 -8.06 3.22
CA ARG A 143 -17.37 -7.99 4.16
C ARG A 143 -16.38 -9.15 3.95
N TYR A 144 -16.88 -10.37 3.80
CA TYR A 144 -16.04 -11.53 3.52
C TYR A 144 -15.19 -11.34 2.26
N HIS A 145 -15.79 -10.88 1.17
CA HIS A 145 -15.07 -10.65 -0.07
C HIS A 145 -14.09 -9.47 0.03
N ILE A 146 -14.42 -8.41 0.75
CA ILE A 146 -13.50 -7.29 0.99
C ILE A 146 -12.26 -7.71 1.79
N GLN A 147 -12.42 -8.58 2.78
CA GLN A 147 -11.27 -9.13 3.52
C GLN A 147 -10.35 -9.93 2.58
N ASN A 148 -10.92 -10.78 1.71
CA ASN A 148 -10.14 -11.48 0.70
C ASN A 148 -9.44 -10.52 -0.27
N VAL A 149 -10.14 -9.49 -0.78
CA VAL A 149 -9.55 -8.45 -1.65
C VAL A 149 -8.31 -7.85 -0.99
N THR A 150 -8.43 -7.45 0.28
CA THR A 150 -7.36 -6.83 1.06
C THR A 150 -6.16 -7.76 1.22
N ALA A 151 -6.40 -9.03 1.57
CA ALA A 151 -5.34 -10.03 1.74
C ALA A 151 -4.59 -10.31 0.41
N TYR A 152 -5.32 -10.51 -0.69
CA TYR A 152 -4.70 -10.76 -2.00
C TYR A 152 -4.00 -9.52 -2.55
N LEU A 153 -4.47 -8.31 -2.23
CA LEU A 153 -3.79 -7.06 -2.56
C LEU A 153 -2.49 -6.89 -1.79
N GLY A 154 -2.48 -7.20 -0.49
CA GLY A 154 -1.25 -7.25 0.30
C GLY A 154 -0.22 -8.19 -0.32
N ALA A 155 -0.64 -9.42 -0.64
CA ALA A 155 0.23 -10.40 -1.29
C ALA A 155 0.67 -9.97 -2.70
N PHE A 156 -0.14 -9.22 -3.45
CA PHE A 156 0.25 -8.63 -4.73
C PHE A 156 1.42 -7.65 -4.54
N TYR A 157 1.29 -6.67 -3.65
CA TYR A 157 2.34 -5.68 -3.40
C TYR A 157 3.61 -6.29 -2.80
N ASP A 158 3.48 -7.23 -1.87
CA ASP A 158 4.63 -7.97 -1.32
C ASP A 158 5.43 -8.68 -2.42
N ASN A 159 4.75 -9.19 -3.45
CA ASN A 159 5.42 -9.83 -4.58
C ASN A 159 6.09 -8.81 -5.51
N ILE A 160 5.53 -7.60 -5.69
CA ILE A 160 6.23 -6.52 -6.40
C ILE A 160 7.50 -6.11 -5.66
N ASP A 161 7.45 -5.99 -4.33
CA ASP A 161 8.63 -5.65 -3.52
C ASP A 161 9.70 -6.75 -3.60
N ARG A 162 9.29 -8.02 -3.61
CA ARG A 162 10.19 -9.17 -3.81
C ARG A 162 10.80 -9.20 -5.22
N PHE A 163 10.04 -8.85 -6.24
CA PHE A 163 10.52 -8.72 -7.63
C PHE A 163 11.66 -7.69 -7.70
N ASN A 164 11.43 -6.50 -7.13
CA ASN A 164 12.44 -5.43 -7.06
C ASN A 164 13.66 -5.87 -6.25
N LYS A 165 13.46 -6.52 -5.10
CA LYS A 165 14.55 -7.06 -4.28
C LYS A 165 15.43 -8.05 -5.05
N ASN A 166 14.85 -8.90 -5.90
CA ASN A 166 15.63 -9.82 -6.72
C ASN A 166 16.47 -9.08 -7.78
N ILE A 167 15.98 -7.97 -8.34
CA ILE A 167 16.76 -7.10 -9.23
C ILE A 167 17.98 -6.54 -8.50
N ASP A 168 17.78 -5.99 -7.30
CA ASP A 168 18.88 -5.44 -6.49
C ASP A 168 19.90 -6.53 -6.11
N THR A 169 19.40 -7.69 -5.67
CA THR A 169 20.22 -8.87 -5.31
C THR A 169 21.12 -9.30 -6.46
N ARG A 170 20.60 -9.29 -7.70
CA ARG A 170 21.36 -9.58 -8.92
C ARG A 170 22.41 -8.50 -9.20
N ASN A 171 22.06 -7.23 -9.09
CA ASN A 171 22.98 -6.11 -9.31
C ASN A 171 24.16 -6.11 -8.32
N GLU A 172 23.93 -6.59 -7.10
CA GLU A 172 24.97 -6.81 -6.09
C GLU A 172 25.83 -8.06 -6.34
N GLY A 173 25.44 -8.91 -7.29
CA GLY A 173 26.15 -10.16 -7.63
C GLY A 173 25.97 -11.26 -6.60
N THR A 174 24.85 -11.24 -5.85
CA THR A 174 24.53 -12.28 -4.86
C THR A 174 23.49 -13.25 -5.42
N GLY A 175 23.56 -14.54 -5.03
CA GLY A 175 22.63 -15.59 -5.49
C GLY A 175 21.47 -15.87 -4.53
N ASN A 176 21.23 -15.01 -3.54
CA ASN A 176 20.20 -15.24 -2.51
C ASN A 176 18.87 -14.59 -2.89
N PHE A 177 18.26 -15.07 -3.97
CA PHE A 177 16.97 -14.57 -4.44
C PHE A 177 15.83 -14.98 -3.49
N VAL A 178 14.86 -14.08 -3.31
CA VAL A 178 13.68 -14.33 -2.50
C VAL A 178 12.60 -15.05 -3.31
N SER A 179 11.93 -16.01 -2.67
CA SER A 179 10.73 -16.68 -3.20
C SER A 179 9.50 -15.77 -3.13
N PRO A 180 8.41 -16.10 -3.85
CA PRO A 180 7.15 -15.37 -3.76
C PRO A 180 6.60 -15.27 -2.34
N ALA A 181 5.83 -14.22 -2.07
CA ALA A 181 4.98 -14.19 -0.89
C ALA A 181 3.96 -15.35 -0.96
N PRO A 182 3.68 -16.03 0.16
CA PRO A 182 2.69 -17.09 0.18
C PRO A 182 1.31 -16.50 -0.19
N ASP A 183 0.52 -17.28 -0.92
CA ASP A 183 -0.88 -16.91 -1.18
C ASP A 183 -1.61 -16.80 0.18
N PRO A 184 -2.48 -15.79 0.38
CA PRO A 184 -3.26 -15.68 1.61
C PRO A 184 -4.05 -16.96 1.91
N PRO A 185 -4.18 -17.37 3.18
CA PRO A 185 -5.02 -18.51 3.52
C PRO A 185 -6.47 -18.20 3.16
N ASP A 186 -7.21 -19.22 2.70
CA ASP A 186 -8.65 -19.10 2.52
C ASP A 186 -9.29 -18.73 3.87
N LEU A 187 -9.97 -17.58 3.92
CA LEU A 187 -10.66 -17.17 5.13
C LEU A 187 -11.76 -18.18 5.48
N PRO A 188 -11.92 -18.53 6.76
CA PRO A 188 -13.02 -19.39 7.19
C PRO A 188 -14.35 -18.74 6.81
N ASP A 189 -15.26 -19.53 6.22
CA ASP A 189 -16.58 -19.05 5.84
C ASP A 189 -17.31 -18.49 7.08
N LEU A 190 -17.41 -17.16 7.15
CA LEU A 190 -18.01 -16.43 8.26
C LEU A 190 -19.47 -16.84 8.50
N ARG A 191 -20.15 -17.41 7.49
CA ARG A 191 -21.52 -17.93 7.62
C ARG A 191 -21.61 -19.06 8.66
N ASN A 192 -20.51 -19.75 8.95
CA ASN A 192 -20.46 -20.83 9.93
C ASN A 192 -19.98 -20.40 11.33
N MET A 193 -19.59 -19.14 11.53
CA MET A 193 -19.02 -18.65 12.80
C MET A 193 -20.01 -17.87 13.70
N THR A 194 -21.31 -17.91 13.40
CA THR A 194 -22.34 -17.25 14.22
C THR A 194 -22.67 -18.03 15.52
N ALA A 195 -21.74 -18.04 16.48
CA ALA A 195 -22.09 -18.16 17.90
C ALA A 195 -20.93 -17.68 18.79
N THR A 196 -21.26 -16.74 19.68
CA THR A 196 -20.51 -16.37 20.90
C THR A 196 -19.53 -15.20 20.77
N ALA A 197 -20.05 -13.97 20.79
CA ALA A 197 -19.33 -12.82 21.32
C ALA A 197 -20.30 -11.98 22.17
N THR A 198 -20.10 -12.00 23.49
CA THR A 198 -20.85 -11.19 24.46
C THR A 198 -19.93 -10.05 24.88
N ALA A 199 -20.27 -8.82 24.50
CA ALA A 199 -19.48 -7.63 24.84
C ALA A 199 -19.59 -7.33 26.34
N THR A 200 -18.44 -7.18 26.99
CA THR A 200 -18.34 -6.72 28.38
C THR A 200 -17.79 -5.30 28.37
N THR A 201 -18.64 -4.33 28.68
CA THR A 201 -18.26 -2.92 28.82
C THR A 201 -17.69 -2.72 30.22
N THR A 202 -16.45 -2.23 30.32
CA THR A 202 -15.82 -1.88 31.61
C THR A 202 -15.40 -0.41 31.58
N THR A 203 -15.65 0.25 32.70
CA THR A 203 -15.48 1.69 32.95
C THR A 203 -14.31 1.89 33.92
N SER A 204 -13.32 2.71 33.56
CA SER A 204 -12.57 3.61 34.46
C SER A 204 -11.53 4.42 33.67
N ASP A 205 -11.52 5.75 33.90
CA ASP A 205 -10.72 6.79 33.22
C ASP A 205 -9.20 6.70 33.50
N GLU A 206 -8.56 5.65 33.03
CA GLU A 206 -7.13 5.62 32.74
C GLU A 206 -7.04 5.40 31.23
N ILE A 207 -6.36 6.31 30.50
CA ILE A 207 -6.20 6.16 29.04
C ILE A 207 -5.43 4.87 28.83
N ASP A 208 -6.11 3.86 28.29
CA ASP A 208 -5.54 2.54 28.12
C ASP A 208 -4.65 2.54 26.88
N LEU A 209 -3.41 3.00 27.07
CA LEU A 209 -2.39 2.97 26.01
C LEU A 209 -2.07 1.53 25.56
N ALA A 210 -2.57 0.49 26.24
CA ALA A 210 -2.42 -0.89 25.81
C ALA A 210 -3.20 -1.20 24.52
N ASP A 211 -4.14 -0.33 24.12
CA ASP A 211 -4.85 -0.42 22.83
C ASP A 211 -3.97 0.00 21.64
N ILE A 212 -2.80 0.63 21.90
CA ILE A 212 -1.80 0.92 20.87
C ILE A 212 -0.98 -0.35 20.60
N PRO A 213 -0.86 -0.81 19.33
CA PRO A 213 -0.08 -1.99 18.98
C PRO A 213 1.36 -1.93 19.53
N ASP A 214 1.87 -3.05 20.06
CA ASP A 214 3.23 -3.18 20.57
C ASP A 214 3.99 -4.33 19.88
N PRO A 215 5.13 -4.08 19.20
CA PRO A 215 5.75 -2.77 19.00
C PRO A 215 5.00 -1.92 17.97
N TYR A 216 4.76 -0.65 18.31
CA TYR A 216 4.20 0.32 17.35
C TYR A 216 5.26 0.75 16.34
N TYR A 217 6.47 1.03 16.83
CA TYR A 217 7.61 1.45 16.02
C TYR A 217 8.63 0.32 15.85
N LEU A 218 9.21 0.23 14.66
CA LEU A 218 10.37 -0.62 14.40
C LEU A 218 11.66 0.05 14.90
N GLU A 219 12.68 -0.75 15.26
CA GLU A 219 13.99 -0.22 15.68
C GLU A 219 14.63 0.65 14.58
N LYS A 220 15.14 1.83 14.96
CA LYS A 220 15.63 2.85 14.02
C LYS A 220 17.16 2.84 13.86
N PRO A 221 17.75 2.26 12.80
CA PRO A 221 19.21 2.19 12.67
C PRO A 221 19.93 3.49 12.31
N ARG A 222 19.27 4.59 11.87
CA ARG A 222 19.87 5.94 11.67
C ARG A 222 18.87 6.97 11.14
N PHE A 223 18.98 8.23 11.59
CA PHE A 223 18.19 9.38 11.11
C PHE A 223 18.45 9.70 9.62
N GLN A 224 17.41 9.61 8.79
CA GLN A 224 17.44 9.91 7.35
C GLN A 224 16.26 10.80 6.94
N ASN A 225 16.30 12.08 7.32
CA ASN A 225 15.24 13.04 6.98
C ASN A 225 15.63 13.90 5.76
N THR A 226 15.81 13.31 4.57
CA THR A 226 15.94 14.11 3.34
C THR A 226 14.58 14.31 2.66
N ARG A 227 14.44 15.38 1.86
CA ARG A 227 13.18 15.69 1.18
C ARG A 227 12.78 14.60 0.19
N ASP A 228 13.75 14.05 -0.52
CA ASP A 228 13.50 13.04 -1.56
C ASP A 228 13.05 11.71 -0.95
N GLU A 229 13.61 11.33 0.20
CA GLU A 229 13.17 10.14 0.94
C GLU A 229 11.74 10.30 1.46
N VAL A 230 11.41 11.45 2.06
CA VAL A 230 10.04 11.75 2.49
C VAL A 230 9.09 11.66 1.30
N LYS A 231 9.41 12.32 0.19
CA LYS A 231 8.56 12.32 -1.01
C LYS A 231 8.38 10.91 -1.58
N ARG A 232 9.43 10.10 -1.63
CA ARG A 232 9.39 8.71 -2.08
C ARG A 232 8.48 7.85 -1.20
N LEU A 233 8.60 7.97 0.12
CA LEU A 233 7.79 7.18 1.06
C LEU A 233 6.33 7.60 1.11
N LEU A 234 6.03 8.89 0.95
CA LEU A 234 4.66 9.37 0.87
C LEU A 234 3.96 8.91 -0.41
N GLY A 235 4.71 8.71 -1.50
CA GLY A 235 4.18 8.23 -2.77
C GLY A 235 3.07 9.13 -3.29
N LYS A 236 1.95 8.52 -3.71
CA LYS A 236 0.78 9.19 -4.30
C LYS A 236 -0.30 9.60 -3.27
N GLY A 237 -0.05 9.49 -1.98
CA GLY A 237 -1.08 9.78 -0.98
C GLY A 237 -1.82 8.56 -0.46
N PHE A 238 -2.99 8.82 0.10
CA PHE A 238 -3.92 7.80 0.58
C PHE A 238 -4.85 7.31 -0.52
N ILE A 239 -5.24 6.05 -0.44
CA ILE A 239 -6.32 5.48 -1.27
C ILE A 239 -7.61 5.45 -0.47
N THR A 240 -7.52 5.24 0.84
CA THR A 240 -8.65 5.43 1.75
C THR A 240 -9.09 6.90 1.72
N PRO A 241 -10.34 7.19 1.32
CA PRO A 241 -10.84 8.55 1.31
C PRO A 241 -10.98 9.08 2.74
N TYR A 242 -10.92 10.40 2.87
CA TYR A 242 -11.17 11.04 4.15
C TYR A 242 -12.61 10.75 4.58
N SER A 243 -12.78 10.22 5.78
CA SER A 243 -14.10 10.02 6.37
C SER A 243 -14.11 10.58 7.78
N CYS A 244 -14.80 11.70 7.95
CA CYS A 244 -15.00 12.34 9.25
C CYS A 244 -15.46 11.31 10.30
N SER A 245 -14.80 11.27 11.47
CA SER A 245 -15.10 10.36 12.57
C SER A 245 -14.91 8.87 12.28
N VAL A 246 -14.18 8.52 11.21
CA VAL A 246 -13.85 7.12 10.87
C VAL A 246 -12.38 7.01 10.49
N PHE A 247 -11.91 7.79 9.53
CA PHE A 247 -10.51 7.87 9.14
C PHE A 247 -10.28 9.32 8.72
N ASP A 248 -10.20 10.17 9.72
CA ASP A 248 -10.17 11.61 9.57
C ASP A 248 -8.75 12.15 9.77
N CYS A 249 -8.61 13.45 10.05
CA CYS A 249 -7.32 14.12 10.04
C CYS A 249 -6.34 13.52 11.05
N SER A 250 -6.80 13.08 12.22
CA SER A 250 -5.97 12.52 13.28
C SER A 250 -5.49 11.12 12.92
N GLU A 251 -6.37 10.21 12.50
CA GLU A 251 -5.95 8.86 12.10
C GLU A 251 -5.07 8.87 10.85
N MET A 252 -5.35 9.74 9.88
CA MET A 252 -4.49 9.92 8.71
C MET A 252 -3.11 10.48 9.08
N ALA A 253 -3.04 11.43 10.02
CA ALA A 253 -1.78 11.97 10.50
C ALA A 253 -0.96 10.92 11.27
N ALA A 254 -1.60 10.16 12.16
CA ALA A 254 -0.96 9.06 12.89
C ALA A 254 -0.43 7.99 11.93
N TYR A 255 -1.19 7.63 10.89
CA TYR A 255 -0.71 6.68 9.89
C TYR A 255 0.54 7.18 9.13
N ILE A 256 0.53 8.44 8.66
CA ILE A 256 1.71 9.00 7.97
C ILE A 256 2.92 9.04 8.91
N GLU A 257 2.72 9.47 10.15
CA GLU A 257 3.79 9.52 11.14
C GLU A 257 4.39 8.13 11.36
N TRP A 258 3.57 7.12 11.66
CA TRP A 258 3.99 5.74 11.82
C TRP A 258 4.76 5.22 10.61
N LYS A 259 4.23 5.45 9.40
CA LYS A 259 4.85 5.00 8.15
C LYS A 259 6.24 5.60 7.96
N LEU A 260 6.39 6.89 8.25
CA LEU A 260 7.68 7.59 8.14
C LEU A 260 8.67 7.09 9.19
N GLU A 261 8.24 6.96 10.45
CA GLU A 261 9.10 6.54 11.55
C GLU A 261 9.58 5.09 11.39
N CYS A 262 8.73 4.19 10.91
CA CYS A 262 9.11 2.82 10.55
C CYS A 262 10.15 2.77 9.41
N HIS A 263 10.31 3.85 8.64
CA HIS A 263 11.31 4.00 7.58
C HIS A 263 12.43 4.98 7.96
N ASN A 264 12.71 5.14 9.25
CA ASN A 264 13.80 5.96 9.78
C ASN A 264 13.70 7.48 9.47
N ILE A 265 12.50 7.96 9.19
CA ILE A 265 12.23 9.38 9.03
C ILE A 265 11.55 9.87 10.31
N THR A 266 12.23 10.76 11.03
CA THR A 266 11.60 11.38 12.20
C THR A 266 10.45 12.27 11.79
N ALA A 267 9.27 12.03 12.37
CA ALA A 267 8.04 12.73 12.09
C ALA A 267 7.36 13.11 13.41
N TYR A 268 6.62 14.20 13.40
CA TYR A 268 5.91 14.71 14.57
C TYR A 268 4.45 14.94 14.20
N ILE A 269 3.54 14.63 15.12
CA ILE A 269 2.13 14.89 14.94
C ILE A 269 1.84 16.33 15.40
N ALA A 270 1.37 17.17 14.49
CA ALA A 270 0.99 18.55 14.79
C ALA A 270 -0.53 18.67 14.83
N THR A 271 -1.05 19.39 15.81
CA THR A 271 -2.50 19.68 15.89
C THR A 271 -2.76 21.16 16.07
N ARG A 272 -3.95 21.59 15.63
CA ARG A 272 -4.45 22.93 15.89
C ARG A 272 -5.95 22.95 16.08
N ASN A 273 -6.36 23.63 17.14
CA ASN A 273 -7.77 23.89 17.41
C ASN A 273 -8.28 25.01 16.50
N ASN A 274 -9.58 25.02 16.24
CA ASN A 274 -10.26 26.04 15.43
C ASN A 274 -9.63 26.23 14.04
N TRP A 275 -9.20 25.14 13.41
CA TRP A 275 -8.75 25.12 12.04
C TRP A 275 -9.89 25.52 11.09
N GLN A 276 -9.57 26.41 10.14
CA GLN A 276 -10.40 26.96 9.05
C GLN A 276 -11.89 26.52 9.00
N GLY A 277 -12.69 26.91 10.00
CA GLY A 277 -14.07 26.42 10.14
C GLY A 277 -14.48 26.10 11.58
N GLY A 278 -13.52 26.07 12.51
CA GLY A 278 -13.78 25.93 13.95
C GLY A 278 -13.58 24.52 14.50
N TYR A 279 -13.11 23.57 13.68
CA TYR A 279 -12.83 22.19 14.08
C TYR A 279 -11.36 21.99 14.43
N GLY A 280 -11.02 20.92 15.15
CA GLY A 280 -9.64 20.47 15.30
C GLY A 280 -9.09 19.99 13.97
N HIS A 281 -7.78 20.05 13.79
CA HIS A 281 -7.10 19.49 12.62
C HIS A 281 -5.73 18.95 13.01
N ALA A 282 -5.34 17.83 12.40
CA ALA A 282 -4.06 17.16 12.63
C ALA A 282 -3.32 16.92 11.31
N TRP A 283 -1.99 17.00 11.36
CA TRP A 283 -1.09 16.79 10.22
C TRP A 283 0.31 16.40 10.72
N VAL A 284 1.26 16.17 9.81
CA VAL A 284 2.61 15.71 10.17
C VAL A 284 3.67 16.77 9.83
N ILE A 285 4.64 16.95 10.73
CA ILE A 285 5.82 17.78 10.52
C ILE A 285 7.07 16.92 10.49
N VAL A 286 7.88 17.08 9.44
CA VAL A 286 9.16 16.37 9.31
C VAL A 286 10.31 17.38 9.31
N PRO A 287 11.18 17.42 10.33
CA PRO A 287 12.39 18.21 10.28
C PRO A 287 13.37 17.60 9.29
N LEU A 288 13.87 18.38 8.32
CA LEU A 288 14.82 17.91 7.35
C LEU A 288 16.26 18.10 7.81
N ARG A 289 17.14 17.23 7.31
CA ARG A 289 18.58 17.42 7.41
C ARG A 289 18.96 18.76 6.76
N GLY A 290 19.54 19.66 7.55
CA GLY A 290 19.84 21.03 7.13
C GLY A 290 18.96 22.10 7.79
N GLY A 291 18.01 21.70 8.64
CA GLY A 291 17.28 22.59 9.55
C GLY A 291 15.98 23.18 9.00
N SER A 292 15.62 22.89 7.75
CA SER A 292 14.28 23.17 7.21
C SER A 292 13.27 22.13 7.72
N LYS A 293 11.97 22.37 7.51
CA LYS A 293 10.89 21.44 7.86
C LYS A 293 9.97 21.23 6.67
N LEU A 294 9.32 20.07 6.59
CA LEU A 294 8.18 19.82 5.72
C LEU A 294 6.92 19.74 6.56
N ALA A 295 5.82 20.26 6.01
CA ALA A 295 4.49 19.94 6.46
C ALA A 295 3.90 18.92 5.48
N ILE A 296 3.35 17.85 6.02
CA ILE A 296 2.65 16.82 5.29
C ILE A 296 1.21 16.90 5.76
N GLU A 297 0.32 17.18 4.83
CA GLU A 297 -1.11 17.29 5.04
C GLU A 297 -1.80 16.09 4.36
N PRO A 298 -2.07 15.02 5.13
CA PRO A 298 -2.71 13.82 4.62
C PRO A 298 -4.06 14.08 3.95
N THR A 299 -4.85 14.98 4.52
CA THR A 299 -6.25 15.18 4.11
C THR A 299 -6.37 15.90 2.78
N ILE A 300 -5.34 16.65 2.33
CA ILE A 300 -5.33 17.25 0.97
C ILE A 300 -5.43 16.15 -0.10
N SER A 301 -4.71 15.04 0.10
CA SER A 301 -4.77 13.93 -0.87
C SER A 301 -6.11 13.19 -0.87
N ALA A 302 -6.84 13.21 0.25
CA ALA A 302 -8.04 12.43 0.46
C ALA A 302 -9.35 13.22 0.36
N ALA A 303 -9.32 14.55 0.48
CA ALA A 303 -10.49 15.44 0.39
C ALA A 303 -10.77 15.96 -1.03
N GLU A 304 -9.80 15.93 -1.95
CA GLU A 304 -9.92 16.54 -3.27
C GLU A 304 -10.26 15.55 -4.41
N GLY A 305 -10.62 14.30 -4.11
CA GLY A 305 -10.79 13.26 -5.15
C GLY A 305 -9.54 13.08 -6.03
N SER A 306 -8.41 13.59 -5.57
CA SER A 306 -7.16 13.72 -6.30
C SER A 306 -6.17 12.70 -5.77
N VAL A 307 -6.50 11.42 -5.97
CA VAL A 307 -5.56 10.31 -5.75
C VAL A 307 -4.28 10.63 -6.54
N GLY A 308 -3.16 10.83 -5.85
CA GLY A 308 -1.91 11.33 -6.44
C GLY A 308 -1.55 12.78 -6.14
N ALA A 309 -2.37 13.54 -5.42
CA ALA A 309 -1.99 14.88 -4.97
C ALA A 309 -0.84 14.82 -3.96
N GLU A 310 0.13 15.72 -4.13
CA GLU A 310 1.31 15.79 -3.26
C GLU A 310 0.87 16.21 -1.84
N MET A 311 0.94 15.28 -0.87
CA MET A 311 0.64 15.56 0.54
C MET A 311 1.58 16.60 1.16
N ILE A 312 2.75 16.84 0.56
CA ILE A 312 3.69 17.85 1.03
C ILE A 312 3.16 19.23 0.68
N THR A 313 2.90 20.04 1.70
CA THR A 313 2.46 21.42 1.54
C THR A 313 3.55 22.41 1.94
N THR A 314 3.54 23.58 1.29
CA THR A 314 4.41 24.70 1.62
C THR A 314 3.64 25.89 2.19
N ASP A 315 2.33 25.74 2.40
CA ASP A 315 1.51 26.80 2.99
C ASP A 315 1.97 27.07 4.43
N PRO A 316 2.39 28.32 4.74
CA PRO A 316 2.88 28.70 6.07
C PRO A 316 1.94 28.34 7.22
N LYS A 317 0.63 28.25 6.98
CA LYS A 317 -0.34 27.94 8.04
C LYS A 317 -0.11 26.58 8.71
N TYR A 318 0.43 25.59 7.98
CA TYR A 318 0.74 24.26 8.51
C TYR A 318 2.02 24.22 9.35
N PHE A 319 2.79 25.31 9.40
CA PHE A 319 3.95 25.41 10.30
C PHE A 319 3.57 26.07 11.65
N THR A 320 2.30 26.43 11.83
CA THR A 320 1.75 27.01 13.06
C THR A 320 0.73 26.06 13.68
N HIS A 321 1.06 25.50 14.83
CA HIS A 321 0.29 24.47 15.55
C HIS A 321 0.11 24.88 17.01
N ASP A 322 -0.92 24.34 17.65
CA ASP A 322 -1.15 24.51 19.10
C ASP A 322 -0.36 23.45 19.89
N HIS A 323 -0.28 22.23 19.35
CA HIS A 323 0.47 21.12 19.93
C HIS A 323 1.34 20.43 18.87
N LEU A 324 2.48 19.90 19.32
CA LEU A 324 3.40 19.08 18.53
C LEU A 324 3.83 17.91 19.41
N PHE A 325 3.46 16.71 19.02
CA PHE A 325 3.74 15.47 19.74
C PHE A 325 4.90 14.75 19.07
N GLU A 326 5.79 14.17 19.88
CA GLU A 326 6.94 13.39 19.38
C GLU A 326 6.51 12.06 18.78
N ASP A 327 5.41 11.48 19.28
CA ASP A 327 4.90 10.18 18.86
C ASP A 327 3.39 10.04 19.11
N ILE A 328 2.86 8.87 18.76
CA ILE A 328 1.46 8.50 18.96
C ILE A 328 1.07 8.40 20.44
N TYR A 329 2.02 8.09 21.33
CA TYR A 329 1.75 7.88 22.75
C TYR A 329 1.47 9.22 23.43
N GLU A 330 2.29 10.23 23.17
CA GLU A 330 2.04 11.59 23.67
C GLU A 330 0.73 12.17 23.13
N ALA A 331 0.43 11.93 21.86
CA ALA A 331 -0.81 12.38 21.23
C ALA A 331 -2.04 11.69 21.85
N SER A 332 -1.95 10.38 22.11
CA SER A 332 -3.02 9.57 22.72
C SER A 332 -3.21 9.86 24.20
N GLU A 333 -2.14 10.15 24.95
CA GLU A 333 -2.24 10.64 26.34
C GLU A 333 -3.01 11.96 26.43
N PHE A 334 -2.92 12.80 25.40
CA PHE A 334 -3.59 14.10 25.38
C PHE A 334 -5.05 14.03 24.89
N PHE A 335 -5.30 13.30 23.82
CA PHE A 335 -6.61 13.29 23.13
C PHE A 335 -7.41 11.99 23.27
N GLY A 336 -6.84 10.92 23.84
CA GLY A 336 -7.42 9.58 23.83
C GLY A 336 -6.89 8.74 22.66
N VAL A 337 -6.79 7.42 22.85
CA VAL A 337 -6.29 6.49 21.82
C VAL A 337 -7.26 6.41 20.63
N GLU A 338 -8.56 6.48 20.90
CA GLU A 338 -9.65 6.37 19.93
C GLU A 338 -9.67 7.46 18.86
N GLU A 339 -8.96 8.56 19.11
CA GLU A 339 -8.78 9.67 18.17
C GLU A 339 -7.67 9.35 17.14
N TRP A 340 -6.77 8.42 17.44
CA TRP A 340 -5.58 8.17 16.63
C TRP A 340 -5.45 6.72 16.14
N ASP A 341 -6.43 5.88 16.46
CA ASP A 341 -6.41 4.42 16.31
C ASP A 341 -6.60 3.95 14.87
N TRP A 342 -5.83 4.51 13.93
CA TRP A 342 -5.91 4.19 12.51
C TRP A 342 -5.86 2.69 12.22
N TRP A 343 -5.18 1.90 13.07
CA TRP A 343 -5.09 0.44 12.98
C TRP A 343 -6.44 -0.26 13.16
N ASN A 344 -7.38 0.32 13.91
CA ASN A 344 -8.75 -0.15 14.04
C ASN A 344 -9.67 0.42 12.95
N LYS A 345 -9.30 1.55 12.35
CA LYS A 345 -10.08 2.23 11.31
C LYS A 345 -9.83 1.71 9.91
N LEU A 346 -8.62 1.21 9.67
CA LEU A 346 -8.20 0.66 8.39
C LEU A 346 -8.46 -0.86 8.27
N GLU A 347 -9.11 -1.48 9.26
CA GLU A 347 -9.29 -2.94 9.40
C GLU A 347 -8.09 -3.74 8.86
N ILE A 348 -6.99 -3.75 9.64
CA ILE A 348 -5.95 -4.77 9.49
C ILE A 348 -6.53 -6.07 10.08
N GLY A 349 -7.29 -6.80 9.27
CA GLY A 349 -7.87 -8.11 9.60
C GLY A 349 -7.40 -9.20 8.66
#